data_AF-A0A0G0A897-F1
#
_entry.id   AF-A0A0G0A897-F1
#
_cell.length_a   1.000
_cell.length_b   1.000
_cell.length_c   1.000
_cell.angle_alpha   90.00
_cell.angle_beta   90.00
_cell.angle_gamma   90.00
#
_symmetry.space_group_name_H-M   'P 1'
#
loop_
_entity.id
_entity.type
_entity.pdbx_description
1 polymer ?
#
loop_
_entity_poly.entity_id
_entity_poly.type
_entity_poly.pdbx_seq_one_letter_code
_entity_poly.pdbx_strand_id
1 'polypeptide(L)'
;MSKVIQKHKQSLANKVDKFHWTHLFAVVILGGYFFLSKVNMVHAISKENVIESFLQLYLLGAIFGLFLLYIISHEKFFPVGKEIEEEEEKKEKKLLKKYLHHGKILAVFIIGTIGGPVFLALTIRLLLKNFAFKYLILILANIPSTFLTVGIYRGFIHFFNF
;
A
#
# COMPACT_ATOMS: atom_id res chain seq x y z
N MET A 1 37.86 1.46 4.24
CA MET A 1 36.40 1.41 4.53
C MET A 1 36.07 2.53 5.52
N SER A 2 35.18 3.46 5.16
CA SER A 2 34.95 4.70 5.94
C SER A 2 34.28 4.42 7.29
N LYS A 3 34.80 5.01 8.39
CA LYS A 3 34.21 5.00 9.74
C LYS A 3 32.74 5.45 9.75
N VAL A 4 32.31 6.22 8.76
CA VAL A 4 30.91 6.68 8.58
C VAL A 4 29.99 5.50 8.24
N ILE A 5 30.44 4.57 7.39
CA ILE A 5 29.63 3.41 6.97
C ILE A 5 29.45 2.44 8.14
N GLN A 6 30.49 2.20 8.95
CA GLN A 6 30.37 1.36 10.15
C GLN A 6 29.44 1.98 11.20
N LYS A 7 29.51 3.30 11.41
CA LYS A 7 28.64 4.00 12.38
C LYS A 7 27.17 3.99 11.95
N HIS A 8 26.89 4.13 10.64
CA HIS A 8 25.55 3.95 10.10
C HIS A 8 25.07 2.50 10.26
N LYS A 9 25.92 1.50 9.99
CA LYS A 9 25.58 0.08 10.13
C LYS A 9 25.26 -0.28 11.58
N GLN A 10 25.99 0.27 12.56
CA GLN A 10 25.74 0.07 13.99
C GLN A 10 24.49 0.80 14.49
N SER A 11 24.20 2.01 13.97
CA SER A 11 22.97 2.76 14.26
C SER A 11 21.73 2.09 13.68
N LEU A 12 21.83 1.56 12.46
CA LEU A 12 20.79 0.75 11.81
C LEU A 12 20.56 -0.55 12.59
N ALA A 13 21.62 -1.27 12.96
CA ALA A 13 21.51 -2.50 13.74
C ALA A 13 20.81 -2.28 15.10
N ASN A 14 21.15 -1.22 15.84
CA ASN A 14 20.53 -0.92 17.14
C ASN A 14 19.07 -0.41 17.05
N LYS A 15 18.62 0.08 15.89
CA LYS A 15 17.22 0.55 15.67
C LYS A 15 16.30 -0.50 15.08
N VAL A 16 16.84 -1.57 14.50
CA VAL A 16 16.08 -2.68 13.88
C VAL A 16 15.48 -3.61 14.95
N ASP A 17 16.01 -3.62 16.18
CA ASP A 17 15.71 -4.65 17.19
C ASP A 17 14.52 -4.41 18.12
N LYS A 18 13.61 -3.47 17.83
CA LYS A 18 12.40 -3.29 18.68
C LYS A 18 11.13 -3.63 17.93
N PHE A 19 10.80 -4.93 17.94
CA PHE A 19 9.46 -5.41 17.65
C PHE A 19 8.46 -4.69 18.57
N HIS A 20 7.70 -3.76 18.00
CA HIS A 20 6.67 -3.01 18.69
C HIS A 20 5.29 -3.63 18.44
N TRP A 21 4.35 -3.44 19.37
CA TRP A 21 2.95 -3.84 19.25
C TRP A 21 2.31 -3.43 17.92
N THR A 22 2.74 -2.32 17.31
CA THR A 22 2.31 -1.88 15.97
C THR A 22 2.58 -2.92 14.88
N HIS A 23 3.67 -3.68 14.97
CA HIS A 23 4.00 -4.78 14.05
C HIS A 23 3.06 -5.95 14.24
N LEU A 24 2.76 -6.32 15.49
CA LEU A 24 1.76 -7.35 15.80
C LEU A 24 0.38 -6.96 15.28
N PHE A 25 -0.04 -5.71 15.47
CA PHE A 25 -1.29 -5.17 14.92
C PHE A 25 -1.33 -5.22 13.39
N ALA A 26 -0.23 -4.87 12.70
CA ALA A 26 -0.16 -4.98 11.25
C ALA A 26 -0.33 -6.43 10.79
N VAL A 27 0.32 -7.39 11.46
CA VAL A 27 0.18 -8.83 11.14
C VAL A 27 -1.26 -9.30 11.34
N VAL A 28 -1.91 -8.92 12.44
CA VAL A 28 -3.30 -9.27 12.70
C VAL A 28 -4.23 -8.67 11.65
N ILE A 29 -4.04 -7.41 11.26
CA ILE A 29 -4.86 -6.75 10.25
C ILE A 29 -4.62 -7.32 8.86
N LEU A 30 -3.37 -7.67 8.52
CA LEU A 30 -3.04 -8.40 7.28
C LEU A 30 -3.69 -9.78 7.24
N GLY A 31 -3.58 -10.55 8.33
CA GLY A 31 -4.20 -11.87 8.43
C GLY A 31 -5.72 -11.79 8.31
N GLY A 32 -6.33 -10.85 9.03
CA GLY A 32 -7.76 -10.56 8.95
C GLY A 32 -8.18 -10.12 7.55
N TYR A 33 -7.40 -9.25 6.91
CA TYR A 33 -7.63 -8.83 5.52
C TYR A 33 -7.62 -10.02 4.56
N PHE A 34 -6.60 -10.88 4.60
CA PHE A 34 -6.52 -12.02 3.69
C PHE A 34 -7.67 -13.00 3.89
N PHE A 35 -8.04 -13.28 5.14
CA PHE A 35 -9.15 -14.17 5.44
C PHE A 35 -10.49 -13.58 4.96
N LEU A 36 -10.80 -12.35 5.36
CA LEU A 36 -12.03 -11.67 4.97
C LEU A 36 -12.09 -11.42 3.47
N SER A 37 -10.97 -11.09 2.84
CA SER A 37 -10.91 -10.87 1.39
C SER A 37 -11.28 -12.14 0.63
N LYS A 38 -10.85 -13.33 1.06
CA LYS A 38 -11.25 -14.60 0.42
C LYS A 38 -12.73 -14.90 0.61
N VAL A 39 -13.24 -14.78 1.84
CA VAL A 39 -14.68 -15.01 2.14
C VAL A 39 -15.55 -14.03 1.37
N ASN A 40 -15.19 -12.75 1.40
CA ASN A 40 -15.92 -11.69 0.73
C ASN A 40 -15.85 -11.80 -0.79
N MET A 41 -14.75 -12.32 -1.33
CA MET A 41 -14.61 -12.59 -2.75
C MET A 41 -15.56 -13.69 -3.23
N VAL A 42 -15.62 -14.83 -2.53
CA VAL A 42 -16.57 -15.90 -2.85
C VAL A 42 -18.01 -15.39 -2.78
N HIS A 43 -18.34 -14.63 -1.74
CA HIS A 43 -19.67 -14.04 -1.60
C HIS A 43 -19.98 -13.01 -2.69
N ALA A 44 -19.05 -12.10 -3.01
CA ALA A 44 -19.23 -11.10 -4.05
C ALA A 44 -19.42 -11.74 -5.42
N ILE A 45 -18.69 -12.82 -5.72
CA ILE A 45 -18.81 -13.54 -7.00
C ILE A 45 -20.16 -14.26 -7.13
N SER A 46 -20.71 -14.77 -6.02
CA SER A 46 -22.03 -15.42 -6.04
C SER A 46 -23.19 -14.46 -6.37
N LYS A 47 -22.94 -13.15 -6.36
CA LYS A 47 -23.94 -12.13 -6.73
C LYS A 47 -23.90 -11.86 -8.22
N GLU A 48 -25.07 -11.93 -8.87
CA GLU A 48 -25.20 -11.60 -10.29
C GLU A 48 -24.87 -10.12 -10.56
N ASN A 49 -25.21 -9.23 -9.61
CA ASN A 49 -25.01 -7.79 -9.74
C ASN A 49 -23.52 -7.38 -9.65
N VAL A 50 -22.98 -6.89 -10.78
CA VAL A 50 -21.60 -6.39 -10.92
C VAL A 50 -21.32 -5.23 -9.97
N ILE A 51 -22.27 -4.32 -9.82
CA ILE A 51 -22.09 -3.09 -9.04
C ILE A 51 -21.94 -3.46 -7.56
N GLU A 52 -22.77 -4.37 -7.08
CA GLU A 52 -22.72 -4.83 -5.69
C GLU A 52 -21.43 -5.60 -5.39
N SER A 53 -21.01 -6.46 -6.33
CA SER A 53 -19.73 -7.18 -6.26
C SER A 53 -18.54 -6.21 -6.17
N PHE A 54 -18.55 -5.18 -7.04
CA PHE A 54 -17.52 -4.15 -7.06
C PHE A 54 -17.50 -3.36 -5.76
N LEU A 55 -18.65 -2.85 -5.32
CA LEU A 55 -18.75 -1.95 -4.18
C LEU A 55 -18.36 -2.65 -2.88
N GLN A 56 -18.74 -3.93 -2.73
CA GLN A 56 -18.37 -4.76 -1.59
C GLN A 56 -16.86 -5.06 -1.52
N LEU A 57 -16.23 -5.36 -2.65
CA LEU A 57 -14.77 -5.55 -2.72
C LEU A 57 -14.00 -4.25 -2.55
N TYR A 58 -14.50 -3.17 -3.15
CA TYR A 58 -13.92 -1.84 -3.08
C TYR A 58 -13.91 -1.30 -1.64
N LEU A 59 -15.05 -1.36 -0.94
CA LEU A 59 -15.16 -0.90 0.44
C LEU A 59 -14.24 -1.69 1.36
N LEU A 60 -14.21 -3.02 1.23
CA LEU A 60 -13.31 -3.85 2.02
C LEU A 60 -11.84 -3.48 1.77
N GLY A 61 -11.44 -3.37 0.50
CA GLY A 61 -10.09 -2.99 0.13
C GLY A 61 -9.71 -1.59 0.62
N ALA A 62 -10.60 -0.61 0.50
CA ALA A 62 -10.37 0.75 0.94
C ALA A 62 -10.23 0.84 2.47
N ILE A 63 -11.13 0.22 3.23
CA ILE A 63 -11.09 0.21 4.69
C ILE A 63 -9.79 -0.42 5.20
N PHE A 64 -9.45 -1.61 4.71
CA PHE A 64 -8.22 -2.29 5.12
C PHE A 64 -6.97 -1.58 4.64
N GLY A 65 -6.98 -1.02 3.43
CA GLY A 65 -5.88 -0.20 2.92
C GLY A 65 -5.65 1.05 3.77
N LEU A 66 -6.71 1.72 4.24
CA LEU A 66 -6.62 2.84 5.16
C LEU A 66 -6.03 2.43 6.51
N PHE A 67 -6.50 1.34 7.10
CA PHE A 67 -5.95 0.81 8.35
C PHE A 67 -4.47 0.42 8.22
N LEU A 68 -4.10 -0.26 7.14
CA LEU A 68 -2.71 -0.61 6.86
C LEU A 68 -1.86 0.63 6.66
N LEU A 69 -2.31 1.60 5.85
CA LEU A 69 -1.58 2.84 5.64
C LEU A 69 -1.40 3.61 6.93
N TYR A 70 -2.40 3.63 7.81
CA TYR A 70 -2.33 4.26 9.12
C TYR A 70 -1.26 3.61 10.00
N ILE A 71 -1.26 2.28 10.11
CA ILE A 71 -0.33 1.53 10.96
C ILE A 71 1.11 1.61 10.42
N ILE A 72 1.29 1.41 9.12
CA ILE A 72 2.61 1.46 8.48
C ILE A 72 3.14 2.91 8.43
N SER A 73 2.24 3.91 8.46
CA SER A 73 2.63 5.31 8.60
C SER A 73 3.14 5.69 9.98
N HIS A 74 2.92 4.85 11.00
CA HIS A 74 3.41 5.08 12.35
C HIS A 74 4.95 5.17 12.35
N GLU A 75 5.52 6.15 13.04
CA GLU A 75 6.96 6.45 13.01
C GLU A 75 7.84 5.25 13.40
N LYS A 76 7.30 4.38 14.24
CA LYS A 76 7.94 3.18 14.79
C LYS A 76 7.95 1.98 13.83
N PHE A 77 7.24 2.04 12.70
CA PHE A 77 7.10 0.89 11.79
C PHE A 77 8.26 0.78 10.77
N PHE A 78 8.80 1.92 10.32
CA PHE A 78 9.98 1.96 9.43
C PHE A 78 10.84 3.19 9.76
N PRO A 79 11.87 3.05 10.62
CA PRO A 79 12.77 4.16 10.94
C PRO A 79 13.68 4.57 9.76
N VAL A 80 13.96 3.63 8.84
CA VAL A 80 14.92 3.80 7.73
C VAL A 80 14.43 4.75 6.64
N GLY A 81 13.11 4.86 6.42
CA GLY A 81 12.56 5.69 5.35
C GLY A 81 12.78 7.20 5.52
N LYS A 82 13.22 7.67 6.71
CA LYS A 82 13.50 9.09 6.96
C LYS A 82 14.90 9.49 6.46
N GLU A 83 15.88 8.58 6.53
CA GLU A 83 17.28 8.88 6.17
C GLU A 83 17.50 8.89 4.65
N ILE A 84 16.84 7.97 3.91
CA ILE A 84 16.88 7.93 2.44
C ILE A 84 16.28 9.21 1.83
N GLU A 85 15.24 9.76 2.45
CA GLU A 85 14.52 10.95 1.98
C GLU A 85 15.32 12.24 2.20
N GLU A 86 16.03 12.39 3.33
CA GLU A 86 16.90 13.55 3.60
C GLU A 86 18.10 13.64 2.65
N GLU A 87 18.56 12.52 2.10
CA GLU A 87 19.58 12.50 1.04
C GLU A 87 19.01 12.86 -0.34
N GLU A 88 17.77 12.44 -0.66
CA GLU A 88 17.08 12.81 -1.90
C GLU A 88 16.68 14.29 -1.92
N GLU A 89 16.15 14.81 -0.80
CA GLU A 89 15.68 16.20 -0.73
C GLU A 89 16.79 17.23 -0.94
N LYS A 90 18.02 16.90 -0.51
CA LYS A 90 19.19 17.76 -0.70
C LYS A 90 19.69 17.78 -2.15
N LYS A 91 19.32 16.80 -2.97
CA LYS A 91 19.77 16.66 -4.37
C LYS A 91 18.82 17.28 -5.39
N GLU A 92 17.60 17.68 -5.02
CA GLU A 92 16.56 18.03 -5.99
C GLU A 92 16.25 19.53 -6.14
N LYS A 93 16.27 20.02 -7.39
CA LYS A 93 15.81 21.37 -7.77
C LYS A 93 14.27 21.46 -7.73
N LYS A 94 13.76 22.64 -7.37
CA LYS A 94 12.33 22.97 -7.15
C LYS A 94 11.37 22.54 -8.29
N LEU A 95 11.82 22.54 -9.54
CA LEU A 95 11.03 22.12 -10.72
C LEU A 95 10.97 20.60 -10.89
N LEU A 96 12.08 19.89 -10.64
CA LEU A 96 12.13 18.42 -10.64
C LEU A 96 11.19 17.83 -9.58
N LYS A 97 11.10 18.48 -8.41
CA LYS A 97 10.23 18.09 -7.29
C LYS A 97 8.75 17.97 -7.68
N LYS A 98 8.27 18.83 -8.61
CA LYS A 98 6.86 18.82 -9.06
C LYS A 98 6.56 17.67 -10.04
N TYR A 99 7.47 17.38 -10.98
CA TYR A 99 7.31 16.28 -11.93
C TYR A 99 7.48 14.91 -11.27
N LEU A 100 8.42 14.80 -10.32
CA LEU A 100 8.58 13.58 -9.53
C LEU A 100 7.35 13.26 -8.67
N HIS A 101 6.63 14.27 -8.17
CA HIS A 101 5.40 14.04 -7.43
C HIS A 101 4.34 13.33 -8.27
N HIS A 102 4.18 13.74 -9.53
CA HIS A 102 3.26 13.08 -10.46
C HIS A 102 3.73 11.66 -10.81
N GLY A 103 5.04 11.47 -11.00
CA GLY A 103 5.62 10.14 -11.21
C GLY A 103 5.40 9.19 -10.01
N LYS A 104 5.56 9.70 -8.78
CA LYS A 104 5.30 8.95 -7.54
C LYS A 104 3.83 8.57 -7.41
N ILE A 105 2.91 9.48 -7.74
CA ILE A 105 1.46 9.19 -7.77
C ILE A 105 1.15 8.14 -8.83
N LEU A 106 1.67 8.28 -10.04
CA LEU A 106 1.42 7.32 -11.12
C LEU A 106 1.96 5.92 -10.77
N ALA A 107 3.15 5.83 -10.17
CA ALA A 107 3.71 4.59 -9.65
C ALA A 107 2.79 3.94 -8.59
N VAL A 108 2.23 4.75 -7.69
CA VAL A 108 1.24 4.29 -6.70
C VAL A 108 0.00 3.70 -7.37
N PHE A 109 -0.52 4.32 -8.43
CA PHE A 109 -1.67 3.79 -9.18
C PHE A 109 -1.33 2.47 -9.88
N ILE A 110 -0.18 2.38 -10.55
CA ILE A 110 0.24 1.16 -11.26
C ILE A 110 0.46 0.00 -10.28
N ILE A 111 1.27 0.23 -9.25
CA ILE A 111 1.60 -0.80 -8.26
C ILE A 111 0.35 -1.19 -7.46
N GLY A 112 -0.51 -0.22 -7.10
CA GLY A 112 -1.77 -0.49 -6.42
C GLY A 112 -2.75 -1.28 -7.28
N THR A 113 -2.79 -1.03 -8.58
CA THR A 113 -3.66 -1.77 -9.51
C THR A 113 -3.27 -3.26 -9.55
N ILE A 114 -1.97 -3.55 -9.62
CA ILE A 114 -1.46 -4.93 -9.74
C ILE A 114 -1.37 -5.64 -8.38
N GLY A 115 -0.85 -4.96 -7.37
CA GLY A 115 -0.58 -5.53 -6.04
C GLY A 115 -1.75 -5.43 -5.05
N GLY A 116 -2.80 -4.67 -5.38
CA GLY A 116 -3.96 -4.50 -4.51
C GLY A 116 -3.72 -3.62 -3.28
N PRO A 117 -4.68 -3.59 -2.33
CA PRO A 117 -4.74 -2.62 -1.23
C PRO A 117 -3.53 -2.63 -0.30
N VAL A 118 -2.93 -3.80 -0.06
CA VAL A 118 -1.77 -3.97 0.83
C VAL A 118 -0.53 -3.31 0.21
N PHE A 119 -0.21 -3.69 -1.03
CA PHE A 119 0.93 -3.13 -1.75
C PHE A 119 0.73 -1.64 -2.04
N LEU A 120 -0.50 -1.21 -2.27
CA LEU A 120 -0.86 0.20 -2.41
C LEU A 120 -0.51 0.99 -1.14
N ALA A 121 -0.92 0.52 0.04
CA ALA A 121 -0.62 1.16 1.32
C ALA A 121 0.90 1.24 1.59
N LEU A 122 1.65 0.17 1.29
CA LEU A 122 3.11 0.15 1.41
C LEU A 122 3.77 1.15 0.46
N THR A 123 3.33 1.17 -0.80
CA THR A 123 3.88 2.06 -1.83
C THR A 123 3.62 3.53 -1.49
N ILE A 124 2.42 3.86 -1.00
CA ILE A 124 2.09 5.21 -0.52
C ILE A 124 2.98 5.60 0.65
N ARG A 125 3.24 4.68 1.58
CA ARG A 125 4.17 4.97 2.69
C ARG A 125 5.59 5.26 2.17
N LEU A 126 6.08 4.49 1.22
CA LEU A 126 7.44 4.64 0.69
C LEU A 126 7.60 5.91 -0.16
N LEU A 127 6.64 6.20 -1.03
CA LEU A 127 6.76 7.27 -2.02
C LEU A 127 6.09 8.59 -1.60
N LEU A 128 5.05 8.54 -0.75
CA LEU A 128 4.17 9.69 -0.45
C LEU A 128 4.00 9.91 1.07
N LYS A 129 5.02 9.59 1.87
CA LYS A 129 5.00 9.69 3.34
C LYS A 129 4.44 11.01 3.88
N ASN A 130 4.95 12.12 3.35
CA ASN A 130 4.66 13.49 3.78
C ASN A 130 3.58 14.19 2.93
N PHE A 131 2.91 13.46 2.03
CA PHE A 131 1.88 14.04 1.19
C PHE A 131 0.54 14.15 1.92
N ALA A 132 -0.05 15.35 1.91
CA ALA A 132 -1.31 15.62 2.63
C ALA A 132 -2.47 14.72 2.16
N PHE A 133 -2.54 14.44 0.85
CA PHE A 133 -3.66 13.71 0.25
C PHE A 133 -3.38 12.21 0.08
N LYS A 134 -2.42 11.63 0.82
CA LYS A 134 -2.03 10.21 0.68
C LYS A 134 -3.19 9.23 0.89
N TYR A 135 -4.12 9.53 1.80
CA TYR A 135 -5.30 8.69 2.04
C TYR A 135 -6.32 8.80 0.90
N LEU A 136 -6.47 9.98 0.29
CA LEU A 136 -7.32 10.16 -0.88
C LEU A 136 -6.77 9.40 -2.10
N ILE A 137 -5.45 9.43 -2.29
CA ILE A 137 -4.79 8.66 -3.35
C ILE A 137 -5.02 7.17 -3.15
N LEU A 138 -4.98 6.66 -1.92
CA LEU A 138 -5.28 5.26 -1.63
C LEU A 138 -6.70 4.89 -2.10
N ILE A 139 -7.68 5.72 -1.75
CA ILE A 139 -9.08 5.50 -2.13
C ILE A 139 -9.23 5.49 -3.66
N LEU A 140 -8.65 6.48 -4.35
CA LEU A 140 -8.74 6.59 -5.80
C LEU A 140 -7.98 5.48 -6.54
N ALA A 141 -6.79 5.11 -6.08
CA ALA A 141 -5.99 4.05 -6.68
C ALA A 141 -6.58 2.64 -6.45
N ASN A 142 -7.45 2.48 -5.45
CA ASN A 142 -8.14 1.23 -5.22
C ASN A 142 -9.27 0.96 -6.24
N ILE A 143 -9.79 2.00 -6.90
CA ILE A 143 -10.82 1.89 -7.94
C ILE A 143 -10.34 1.01 -9.11
N PRO A 144 -9.26 1.35 -9.84
CA PRO A 144 -8.80 0.55 -10.97
C PRO A 144 -8.36 -0.86 -10.55
N SER A 145 -7.78 -1.01 -9.35
CA SER A 145 -7.44 -2.33 -8.80
C SER A 145 -8.67 -3.23 -8.64
N THR A 146 -9.76 -2.67 -8.09
CA THR A 146 -11.00 -3.43 -7.87
C THR A 146 -11.68 -3.78 -9.19
N PHE A 147 -11.71 -2.84 -10.15
CA PHE A 147 -12.23 -3.11 -11.49
C PHE A 147 -11.49 -4.25 -12.18
N LEU A 148 -10.16 -4.23 -12.13
CA LEU A 148 -9.33 -5.28 -12.73
C LEU A 148 -9.56 -6.63 -12.03
N THR A 149 -9.67 -6.65 -10.71
CA THR A 149 -9.95 -7.87 -9.94
C THR A 149 -11.30 -8.48 -10.30
N VAL A 150 -12.37 -7.68 -10.31
CA VAL A 150 -13.72 -8.15 -10.69
C VAL A 150 -13.75 -8.61 -12.14
N GLY A 151 -13.11 -7.86 -13.04
CA GLY A 151 -13.05 -8.16 -14.47
C GLY A 151 -12.31 -9.47 -14.76
N ILE A 152 -11.14 -9.68 -14.17
CA ILE A 152 -10.37 -10.93 -14.33
C ILE A 152 -11.17 -12.11 -13.79
N TYR A 153 -11.78 -11.99 -12.60
CA TYR A 153 -12.49 -13.12 -12.01
C TYR A 153 -13.74 -13.52 -12.77
N ARG A 154 -14.58 -12.55 -13.17
CA ARG A 154 -15.75 -12.84 -14.02
C ARG A 154 -15.34 -13.36 -15.40
N GLY A 155 -14.28 -12.81 -15.99
CA GLY A 155 -13.71 -13.31 -17.23
C GLY A 155 -13.23 -14.76 -17.12
N PHE A 156 -12.59 -15.11 -15.99
CA PHE A 156 -12.15 -16.47 -15.71
C PHE A 156 -13.33 -17.43 -15.57
N ILE A 157 -14.37 -17.07 -14.80
CA ILE A 157 -15.57 -17.90 -14.62
C ILE A 157 -16.26 -18.15 -15.96
N HIS A 158 -16.48 -17.10 -16.75
CA HIS A 158 -17.10 -17.22 -18.07
C HIS A 158 -16.25 -18.03 -19.06
N PHE A 159 -14.91 -17.95 -18.98
CA PHE A 159 -14.02 -18.72 -19.85
C PHE A 159 -14.03 -20.23 -19.50
N PHE A 160 -14.15 -20.57 -18.22
CA PHE A 160 -14.16 -21.96 -17.75
C PHE A 160 -15.56 -22.60 -17.68
N ASN A 161 -16.61 -21.91 -18.17
CA ASN A 161 -17.97 -22.43 -18.27
C ASN A 161 -18.53 -22.98 -16.94
N PHE A 162 -18.18 -22.30 -15.84
CA PHE A 162 -18.71 -22.56 -14.50
C PHE A 162 -19.92 -21.65 -14.19
#